data_AF-A0A9P1MEL8-F1
#
_entry.id   AF-A0A9P1MEL8-F1
#
_cell.length_a   1.000
_cell.length_b   1.000
_cell.length_c   1.000
_cell.angle_alpha   90.00
_cell.angle_beta   90.00
_cell.angle_gamma   90.00
#
_symmetry.space_group_name_H-M   'P 1'
#
loop_
_entity.id
_entity.type
_entity.pdbx_description
1 polymer ?
#
loop_
_entity_poly.entity_id
_entity_poly.type
_entity_poly.pdbx_seq_one_letter_code
_entity_poly.pdbx_strand_id
1 'polypeptide(L)'
;QWRDVTNWVMYGGSFLGTQKQLPDEKTIPKIAEQLKKYNIQALLIVGGFEAFNSVQILSQWRDKFPSLCIPMTVIPCTISNNVPGTSLSLGSDTAVNEICALIDKIKQSATGTKRRVFIIETMGGYCGYLATLSALASGADNAYIFEEKFTVSDIIDDVRVIATKMEKGVQRYLIVRNECANKNFTTDFVQQLFKEEGKGAFSTRINVLGHAQQGGSPTPFDRNMGTKLAARALEYLLTQIKDSMVDGVVCAKSSETATLLGLTARSV
;
A
#
# COMPACT_ATOMS: atom_id res chain seq x y z
N GLN A 1 -19.04 17.97 12.35
CA GLN A 1 -18.90 18.48 13.73
C GLN A 1 -17.99 17.55 14.52
N TRP A 2 -17.38 18.00 15.63
CA TRP A 2 -16.43 17.15 16.40
C TRP A 2 -17.06 15.83 16.88
N ARG A 3 -18.34 15.86 17.26
CA ARG A 3 -19.11 14.66 17.64
C ARG A 3 -19.20 13.62 16.53
N ASP A 4 -19.16 14.04 15.27
CA ASP A 4 -19.33 13.15 14.11
C ASP A 4 -18.06 12.34 13.83
N VAL A 5 -16.90 12.84 14.30
CA VAL A 5 -15.58 12.21 14.13
C VAL A 5 -15.04 11.60 15.43
N THR A 6 -15.85 11.61 16.49
CA THR A 6 -15.49 10.98 17.77
C THR A 6 -15.16 9.52 17.51
N ASN A 7 -14.06 9.03 18.11
CA ASN A 7 -13.58 7.65 18.00
C ASN A 7 -13.08 7.18 16.63
N TRP A 8 -13.06 8.01 15.58
CA TRP A 8 -12.60 7.58 14.25
C TRP A 8 -11.15 7.05 14.26
N VAL A 9 -10.31 7.58 15.16
CA VAL A 9 -8.89 7.21 15.28
C VAL A 9 -8.65 5.71 15.48
N MET A 10 -9.60 4.94 16.02
CA MET A 10 -9.41 3.51 16.30
C MET A 10 -9.99 2.57 15.26
N TYR A 11 -10.72 3.09 14.26
CA TYR A 11 -11.39 2.27 13.25
C TYR A 11 -10.61 2.27 11.94
N GLY A 12 -10.62 1.13 11.25
CA GLY A 12 -10.15 1.03 9.86
C GLY A 12 -11.26 1.38 8.86
N GLY A 13 -10.94 1.25 7.58
CA GLY A 13 -11.83 1.64 6.48
C GLY A 13 -11.85 3.16 6.24
N SER A 14 -12.86 3.64 5.49
CA SER A 14 -13.04 5.06 5.19
C SER A 14 -14.48 5.50 5.46
N PHE A 15 -14.69 6.31 6.51
CA PHE A 15 -16.00 6.88 6.84
C PHE A 15 -16.48 7.92 5.83
N LEU A 16 -15.55 8.63 5.17
CA LEU A 16 -15.86 9.62 4.14
C LEU A 16 -16.04 8.97 2.75
N GLY A 17 -15.83 7.65 2.65
CA GLY A 17 -15.76 6.94 1.38
C GLY A 17 -14.43 7.14 0.67
N THR A 18 -14.11 6.23 -0.24
CA THR A 18 -12.94 6.34 -1.12
C THR A 18 -13.22 5.59 -2.41
N GLN A 19 -12.72 6.11 -3.53
CA GLN A 19 -12.83 5.50 -4.84
C GLN A 19 -11.54 5.75 -5.62
N LYS A 20 -11.23 4.86 -6.56
CA LYS A 20 -10.02 4.94 -7.41
C LYS A 20 -10.21 5.80 -8.66
N GLN A 21 -11.29 6.57 -8.74
CA GLN A 21 -11.58 7.39 -9.91
C GLN A 21 -10.67 8.64 -9.93
N LEU A 22 -9.93 8.80 -11.02
CA LEU A 22 -9.09 9.98 -11.24
C LEU A 22 -9.94 11.14 -11.79
N PRO A 23 -9.58 12.40 -11.48
CA PRO A 23 -10.12 13.57 -12.17
C PRO A 23 -9.82 13.50 -13.67
N ASP A 24 -10.85 13.73 -14.47
CA ASP A 24 -10.80 13.79 -15.94
C ASP A 24 -11.32 15.16 -16.45
N GLU A 25 -11.26 15.37 -17.76
CA GLU A 25 -11.67 16.64 -18.38
C GLU A 25 -13.14 17.01 -18.11
N LYS A 26 -14.01 16.03 -17.81
CA LYS A 26 -15.44 16.27 -17.55
C LYS A 26 -15.72 16.56 -16.08
N THR A 27 -14.90 16.03 -15.17
CA THR A 27 -15.06 16.16 -13.72
C THR A 27 -14.29 17.36 -13.16
N ILE A 28 -13.15 17.73 -13.74
CA ILE A 28 -12.34 18.87 -13.27
C ILE A 28 -13.14 20.18 -13.22
N PRO A 29 -13.94 20.57 -14.24
CA PRO A 29 -14.75 21.79 -14.15
C PRO A 29 -15.75 21.74 -12.98
N LYS A 30 -16.34 20.56 -12.71
CA LYS A 30 -17.27 20.36 -11.60
C LYS A 30 -16.56 20.45 -10.24
N ILE A 31 -15.36 19.89 -10.13
CA ILE A 31 -14.52 20.01 -8.93
C ILE A 31 -14.19 21.48 -8.67
N ALA A 32 -13.73 22.20 -9.69
CA ALA A 32 -13.42 23.63 -9.63
C ALA A 32 -14.65 24.47 -9.21
N GLU A 33 -15.83 24.13 -9.70
CA GLU A 33 -17.10 24.77 -9.31
C GLU A 33 -17.42 24.51 -7.83
N GLN A 34 -17.30 23.27 -7.34
CA GLN A 34 -17.56 22.96 -5.92
C GLN A 34 -16.57 23.66 -4.99
N LEU A 35 -15.27 23.67 -5.32
CA LEU A 35 -14.26 24.37 -4.54
C LEU A 35 -14.60 25.86 -4.43
N LYS A 36 -15.00 26.49 -5.53
CA LYS A 36 -15.45 27.89 -5.54
C LYS A 36 -16.73 28.10 -4.73
N LYS A 37 -17.74 27.25 -4.93
CA LYS A 37 -19.05 27.34 -4.27
C LYS A 37 -18.93 27.28 -2.75
N TYR A 38 -18.07 26.41 -2.24
CA TYR A 38 -17.85 26.24 -0.80
C TYR A 38 -16.68 27.07 -0.25
N ASN A 39 -16.06 27.93 -1.08
CA ASN A 39 -14.91 28.75 -0.72
C ASN A 39 -13.78 27.95 -0.06
N ILE A 40 -13.43 26.81 -0.66
CA ILE A 40 -12.37 25.93 -0.15
C ILE A 40 -11.01 26.56 -0.48
N GLN A 41 -10.23 26.84 0.57
CA GLN A 41 -8.95 27.57 0.46
C GLN A 41 -7.71 26.66 0.40
N ALA A 42 -7.87 25.38 0.72
CA ALA A 42 -6.81 24.38 0.66
C ALA A 42 -7.43 22.98 0.58
N LEU A 43 -6.66 22.02 0.05
CA LEU A 43 -7.10 20.65 -0.13
C LEU A 43 -6.10 19.67 0.50
N LEU A 44 -6.56 18.92 1.49
CA LEU A 44 -5.83 17.77 2.04
C LEU A 44 -6.42 16.49 1.45
N ILE A 45 -5.61 15.71 0.73
CA ILE A 45 -6.02 14.43 0.14
C ILE A 45 -5.31 13.31 0.89
N VAL A 46 -6.06 12.30 1.31
CA VAL A 46 -5.51 11.10 1.97
C VAL A 46 -5.78 9.91 1.06
N GLY A 47 -4.73 9.24 0.59
CA GLY A 47 -4.90 8.10 -0.30
C GLY A 47 -3.61 7.59 -0.92
N GLY A 48 -3.78 6.60 -1.80
CA GLY A 48 -2.67 5.90 -2.45
C GLY A 48 -2.16 6.61 -3.70
N PHE A 49 -1.73 5.82 -4.68
CA PHE A 49 -1.16 6.33 -5.93
C PHE A 49 -2.18 7.18 -6.73
N GLU A 50 -3.46 6.83 -6.70
CA GLU A 50 -4.52 7.59 -7.36
C GLU A 50 -4.70 8.98 -6.73
N ALA A 51 -4.53 9.13 -5.42
CA ALA A 51 -4.58 10.43 -4.75
C ALA A 51 -3.38 11.31 -5.15
N PHE A 52 -2.19 10.72 -5.20
CA PHE A 52 -0.99 11.37 -5.71
C PHE A 52 -1.19 11.88 -7.15
N ASN A 53 -1.68 11.01 -8.04
CA ASN A 53 -1.94 11.39 -9.43
C ASN A 53 -3.06 12.44 -9.54
N SER A 54 -4.08 12.37 -8.68
CA SER A 54 -5.16 13.36 -8.66
C SER A 54 -4.64 14.77 -8.37
N VAL A 55 -3.73 14.95 -7.41
CA VAL A 55 -3.13 16.27 -7.15
C VAL A 55 -2.27 16.74 -8.32
N GLN A 56 -1.52 15.83 -8.96
CA GLN A 56 -0.74 16.17 -10.14
C GLN A 56 -1.64 16.67 -11.28
N ILE A 57 -2.75 15.96 -11.54
CA ILE A 57 -3.75 16.37 -12.52
C ILE A 57 -4.33 17.73 -12.13
N LEU A 58 -4.85 17.91 -10.91
CA LEU A 58 -5.45 19.18 -10.50
C LEU A 58 -4.47 20.36 -10.59
N SER A 59 -3.19 20.14 -10.27
CA SER A 59 -2.13 21.14 -10.39
C SER A 59 -1.92 21.61 -11.83
N GLN A 60 -1.95 20.69 -12.81
CA GLN A 60 -1.82 21.02 -14.24
C GLN A 60 -2.99 21.86 -14.79
N TRP A 61 -4.13 21.88 -14.10
CA TRP A 61 -5.32 22.61 -14.53
C TRP A 61 -5.49 23.98 -13.85
N ARG A 62 -4.54 24.40 -13.01
CA ARG A 62 -4.53 25.70 -12.32
C ARG A 62 -4.64 26.90 -13.25
N ASP A 63 -4.01 26.83 -14.43
CA ASP A 63 -4.07 27.93 -15.41
C ASP A 63 -5.47 28.16 -15.98
N LYS A 64 -6.28 27.09 -16.07
CA LYS A 64 -7.64 27.15 -16.61
C LYS A 64 -8.68 27.46 -15.54
N PHE A 65 -8.44 27.04 -14.30
CA PHE A 65 -9.39 27.17 -13.21
C PHE A 65 -8.73 27.83 -11.99
N PRO A 66 -8.96 29.14 -11.76
CA PRO A 66 -8.41 29.85 -10.61
C PRO A 66 -8.80 29.27 -9.25
N SER A 67 -9.93 28.55 -9.15
CA SER A 67 -10.33 27.86 -7.92
C SER A 67 -9.48 26.63 -7.57
N LEU A 68 -8.62 26.16 -8.49
CA LEU A 68 -7.61 25.14 -8.23
C LEU A 68 -6.27 25.74 -7.75
N CYS A 69 -6.11 27.07 -7.79
CA CYS A 69 -4.94 27.79 -7.29
C CYS A 69 -4.95 27.89 -5.76
N ILE A 70 -5.13 26.75 -5.11
CA ILE A 70 -5.10 26.56 -3.66
C ILE A 70 -3.97 25.59 -3.31
N PRO A 71 -3.39 25.67 -2.10
CA PRO A 71 -2.44 24.68 -1.62
C PRO A 71 -3.10 23.30 -1.55
N MET A 72 -2.40 22.29 -2.07
CA MET A 72 -2.84 20.90 -2.09
C MET A 72 -1.76 20.03 -1.47
N THR A 73 -2.13 19.16 -0.54
CA THR A 73 -1.19 18.23 0.09
C THR A 73 -1.76 16.82 0.11
N VAL A 74 -0.94 15.84 -0.26
CA VAL A 74 -1.27 14.41 -0.18
C VAL A 74 -0.63 13.79 1.04
N ILE A 75 -1.41 13.08 1.86
CA ILE A 75 -0.91 12.12 2.84
C ILE A 75 -0.98 10.72 2.21
N PRO A 76 0.18 10.07 1.97
CA PRO A 76 0.22 8.73 1.42
C PRO A 76 -0.49 7.73 2.34
N CYS A 77 -1.50 7.05 1.81
CA CYS A 77 -2.31 6.05 2.52
C CYS A 77 -2.63 4.89 1.58
N THR A 78 -1.91 3.79 1.73
CA THR A 78 -2.04 2.56 0.94
C THR A 78 -1.34 1.44 1.67
N ILE A 79 -1.85 0.21 1.56
CA ILE A 79 -1.19 -0.96 2.11
C ILE A 79 0.09 -1.31 1.34
N SER A 80 0.16 -0.96 0.05
CA SER A 80 1.24 -1.40 -0.85
C SER A 80 2.53 -0.62 -0.68
N ASN A 81 2.50 0.53 0.00
CA ASN A 81 3.63 1.46 0.12
C ASN A 81 4.25 1.84 -1.22
N ASN A 82 3.42 2.04 -2.25
CA ASN A 82 3.82 2.28 -3.63
C ASN A 82 3.72 3.75 -4.06
N VAL A 83 3.58 4.67 -3.11
CA VAL A 83 3.49 6.11 -3.41
C VAL A 83 4.89 6.71 -3.38
N PRO A 84 5.35 7.37 -4.46
CA PRO A 84 6.68 7.96 -4.49
C PRO A 84 6.82 9.11 -3.48
N GLY A 85 8.04 9.35 -3.01
CA GLY A 85 8.35 10.46 -2.10
C GLY A 85 8.17 10.15 -0.61
N THR A 86 7.66 8.97 -0.25
CA THR A 86 7.63 8.50 1.15
C THR A 86 8.28 7.12 1.28
N SER A 87 8.92 6.87 2.42
CA SER A 87 9.39 5.54 2.80
C SER A 87 8.27 4.68 3.41
N LEU A 88 7.22 5.31 3.92
CA LEU A 88 6.08 4.65 4.58
C LEU A 88 4.78 5.36 4.25
N SER A 89 3.76 4.60 3.86
CA SER A 89 2.39 5.05 3.72
C SER A 89 1.53 4.57 4.88
N LEU A 90 0.51 5.34 5.24
CA LEU A 90 -0.46 4.92 6.24
C LEU A 90 -1.16 3.62 5.80
N GLY A 91 -1.30 2.71 6.75
CA GLY A 91 -1.92 1.39 6.57
C GLY A 91 -0.93 0.30 6.18
N SER A 92 0.31 0.63 5.82
CA SER A 92 1.30 -0.38 5.43
C SER A 92 1.76 -1.22 6.63
N ASP A 93 1.94 -0.62 7.81
CA ASP A 93 2.28 -1.34 9.04
C ASP A 93 1.14 -2.26 9.50
N THR A 94 -0.09 -1.77 9.45
CA THR A 94 -1.28 -2.59 9.72
C THR A 94 -1.35 -3.80 8.80
N ALA A 95 -1.11 -3.60 7.50
CA ALA A 95 -1.15 -4.69 6.53
C ALA A 95 -0.04 -5.73 6.76
N VAL A 96 1.19 -5.30 7.03
CA VAL A 96 2.30 -6.22 7.31
C VAL A 96 2.01 -7.04 8.58
N ASN A 97 1.51 -6.42 9.65
CA ASN A 97 1.15 -7.13 10.88
C ASN A 97 0.04 -8.17 10.64
N GLU A 98 -0.99 -7.83 9.86
CA GLU A 98 -2.07 -8.76 9.55
C GLU A 98 -1.58 -9.93 8.69
N ILE A 99 -0.72 -9.66 7.69
CA ILE A 99 -0.09 -10.72 6.89
C ILE A 99 0.69 -11.65 7.81
N CYS A 100 1.57 -11.13 8.67
CA CYS A 100 2.34 -11.95 9.60
C CYS A 100 1.43 -12.81 10.51
N ALA A 101 0.35 -12.23 11.05
CA ALA A 101 -0.60 -12.96 11.88
C ALA A 101 -1.31 -14.10 11.10
N LEU A 102 -1.66 -13.87 9.83
CA LEU A 102 -2.22 -14.91 8.95
C LEU A 102 -1.20 -16.00 8.64
N ILE A 103 0.04 -15.62 8.33
CA ILE A 103 1.14 -16.56 8.09
C ILE A 103 1.37 -17.44 9.34
N ASP A 104 1.35 -16.87 10.53
CA ASP A 104 1.56 -17.63 11.77
C ASP A 104 0.43 -18.62 12.04
N LYS A 105 -0.83 -18.25 11.77
CA LYS A 105 -1.98 -19.19 11.81
C LYS A 105 -1.80 -20.33 10.80
N ILE A 106 -1.32 -20.03 9.59
CA ILE A 106 -1.03 -21.04 8.56
C ILE A 106 0.08 -21.98 9.01
N LYS A 107 1.18 -21.45 9.57
CA LYS A 107 2.28 -22.27 10.13
C LYS A 107 1.77 -23.18 11.24
N GLN A 108 0.92 -22.66 12.14
CA GLN A 108 0.38 -23.43 13.25
C GLN A 108 -0.53 -24.58 12.74
N SER A 109 -1.33 -24.33 11.69
CA SER A 109 -2.11 -25.37 11.02
C SER A 109 -1.24 -26.44 10.34
N ALA A 110 0.02 -26.13 10.01
CA ALA A 110 0.95 -27.09 9.42
C ALA A 110 1.63 -27.97 10.48
N THR A 111 1.59 -27.58 11.76
CA THR A 111 2.17 -28.35 12.86
C THR A 111 1.54 -29.74 12.91
N GLY A 112 2.38 -30.78 12.86
CA GLY A 112 1.95 -32.19 12.82
C GLY A 112 1.87 -32.79 11.42
N THR A 113 2.05 -32.00 10.37
CA THR A 113 2.15 -32.49 8.99
C THR A 113 3.59 -32.38 8.49
N LYS A 114 4.10 -33.44 7.85
CA LYS A 114 5.49 -33.49 7.38
C LYS A 114 5.60 -33.02 5.93
N ARG A 115 6.73 -32.40 5.60
CA ARG A 115 7.17 -32.01 4.25
C ARG A 115 6.12 -31.21 3.47
N ARG A 116 5.75 -30.04 3.98
CA ARG A 116 4.80 -29.12 3.33
C ARG A 116 5.44 -27.81 2.89
N VAL A 117 5.08 -27.38 1.69
CA VAL A 117 5.41 -26.07 1.14
C VAL A 117 4.16 -25.21 1.10
N PHE A 118 4.25 -24.00 1.64
CA PHE A 118 3.17 -23.02 1.58
C PHE A 118 3.58 -21.87 0.68
N ILE A 119 2.76 -21.57 -0.32
CA ILE A 119 2.85 -20.38 -1.15
C ILE A 119 1.76 -19.44 -0.66
N ILE A 120 2.16 -18.29 -0.14
CA ILE A 120 1.25 -17.28 0.41
C ILE A 120 1.24 -16.08 -0.53
N GLU A 121 0.10 -15.84 -1.17
CA GLU A 121 -0.07 -14.72 -2.08
C GLU A 121 -0.50 -13.47 -1.31
N THR A 122 0.31 -12.42 -1.42
CA THR A 122 0.03 -11.09 -0.89
C THR A 122 -0.35 -10.13 -2.03
N MET A 123 -1.22 -9.16 -1.74
CA MET A 123 -1.39 -8.03 -2.67
C MET A 123 -0.15 -7.11 -2.62
N GLY A 124 -0.19 -6.04 -3.40
CA GLY A 124 0.87 -5.04 -3.44
C GLY A 124 1.00 -4.40 -4.82
N GLY A 125 0.21 -4.86 -5.80
CA GLY A 125 0.41 -4.50 -7.20
C GLY A 125 1.87 -4.73 -7.58
N TYR A 126 2.45 -3.76 -8.28
CA TYR A 126 3.84 -3.81 -8.74
C TYR A 126 4.88 -3.40 -7.69
N CYS A 127 4.55 -3.47 -6.40
CA CYS A 127 5.47 -3.21 -5.30
C CYS A 127 5.56 -4.43 -4.38
N GLY A 128 6.78 -4.96 -4.24
CA GLY A 128 7.12 -6.12 -3.41
C GLY A 128 7.15 -5.84 -1.92
N TYR A 129 6.96 -4.60 -1.46
CA TYR A 129 7.09 -4.18 -0.05
C TYR A 129 6.39 -5.13 0.93
N LEU A 130 5.11 -5.44 0.70
CA LEU A 130 4.33 -6.33 1.56
C LEU A 130 4.89 -7.75 1.58
N ALA A 131 5.23 -8.30 0.41
CA ALA A 131 5.80 -9.63 0.29
C ALA A 131 7.17 -9.71 0.98
N THR A 132 8.07 -8.76 0.73
CA THR A 132 9.42 -8.73 1.30
C THR A 132 9.40 -8.58 2.81
N LEU A 133 8.69 -7.59 3.36
CA LEU A 133 8.70 -7.36 4.81
C LEU A 133 7.99 -8.46 5.58
N SER A 134 6.85 -8.94 5.09
CA SER A 134 6.15 -10.04 5.76
C SER A 134 6.92 -11.35 5.67
N ALA A 135 7.61 -11.62 4.54
CA ALA A 135 8.51 -12.76 4.40
C ALA A 135 9.62 -12.71 5.45
N LEU A 136 10.30 -11.57 5.56
CA LEU A 136 11.37 -11.38 6.53
C LEU A 136 10.88 -11.52 7.97
N ALA A 137 9.80 -10.82 8.33
CA ALA A 137 9.24 -10.84 9.67
C ALA A 137 8.68 -12.22 10.06
N SER A 138 8.15 -12.97 9.09
CA SER A 138 7.61 -14.31 9.31
C SER A 138 8.65 -15.41 9.17
N GLY A 139 9.91 -15.11 8.85
CA GLY A 139 10.93 -16.14 8.58
C GLY A 139 10.50 -17.08 7.44
N ALA A 140 10.02 -16.51 6.33
CA ALA A 140 9.83 -17.22 5.08
C ALA A 140 11.18 -17.58 4.47
N ASP A 141 11.21 -18.69 3.73
CA ASP A 141 12.42 -19.23 3.12
C ASP A 141 12.73 -18.56 1.77
N ASN A 142 11.71 -18.06 1.08
CA ASN A 142 11.84 -17.35 -0.19
C ASN A 142 10.70 -16.34 -0.38
N ALA A 143 10.91 -15.33 -1.23
CA ALA A 143 9.88 -14.39 -1.63
C ALA A 143 9.96 -14.06 -3.13
N TYR A 144 8.84 -14.14 -3.84
CA TYR A 144 8.74 -13.69 -5.23
C TYR A 144 8.10 -12.30 -5.27
N ILE A 145 8.85 -11.33 -5.78
CA ILE A 145 8.43 -9.93 -5.89
C ILE A 145 8.47 -9.47 -7.34
N PHE A 146 7.86 -8.31 -7.63
CA PHE A 146 7.80 -7.81 -9.00
C PHE A 146 9.15 -7.24 -9.48
N GLU A 147 9.89 -6.66 -8.54
CA GLU A 147 11.17 -5.99 -8.76
C GLU A 147 12.27 -6.98 -9.19
N GLU A 148 12.19 -8.23 -8.72
CA GLU A 148 13.14 -9.28 -9.04
C GLU A 148 12.56 -10.21 -10.12
N LYS A 149 13.16 -10.21 -11.31
CA LYS A 149 12.70 -11.07 -12.40
C LYS A 149 13.22 -12.48 -12.21
N PHE A 150 12.33 -13.45 -12.36
CA PHE A 150 12.63 -14.88 -12.29
C PHE A 150 12.03 -15.60 -13.50
N THR A 151 12.64 -16.73 -13.83
CA THR A 151 12.31 -17.61 -14.96
C THR A 151 11.74 -18.94 -14.44
N VAL A 152 11.23 -19.77 -15.35
CA VAL A 152 10.80 -21.13 -14.99
C VAL A 152 11.96 -21.96 -14.43
N SER A 153 13.18 -21.76 -14.95
CA SER A 153 14.38 -22.45 -14.45
C SER A 153 14.66 -22.12 -12.99
N ASP A 154 14.53 -20.84 -12.60
CA ASP A 154 14.74 -20.41 -11.22
C ASP A 154 13.72 -21.07 -10.27
N ILE A 155 12.45 -21.17 -10.70
CA ILE A 155 11.39 -21.85 -9.94
C ILE A 155 11.68 -23.36 -9.81
N ILE A 156 12.23 -23.99 -10.85
CA ILE A 156 12.66 -25.41 -10.80
C ILE A 156 13.85 -25.58 -9.85
N ASP A 157 14.80 -24.65 -9.83
CA ASP A 157 15.93 -24.68 -8.91
C ASP A 157 15.47 -24.52 -7.45
N ASP A 158 14.47 -23.66 -7.20
CA ASP A 158 13.81 -23.58 -5.89
C ASP A 158 13.20 -24.93 -5.48
N VAL A 159 12.52 -25.64 -6.39
CA VAL A 159 11.99 -27.00 -6.11
C VAL A 159 13.10 -27.96 -5.67
N ARG A 160 14.25 -27.94 -6.36
CA ARG A 160 15.41 -28.78 -6.01
C ARG A 160 15.95 -28.43 -4.63
N VAL A 161 16.12 -27.14 -4.33
CA VAL A 161 16.58 -26.65 -3.02
C VAL A 161 15.61 -27.08 -1.92
N ILE A 162 14.31 -26.95 -2.14
CA ILE A 162 13.27 -27.38 -1.19
C ILE A 162 13.36 -28.89 -0.94
N ALA A 163 13.43 -29.70 -1.99
CA ALA A 163 13.52 -31.16 -1.87
C ALA A 163 14.75 -31.57 -1.04
N THR A 164 15.92 -31.01 -1.35
CA THR A 164 17.15 -31.27 -0.59
C THR A 164 17.04 -30.84 0.89
N LYS A 165 16.41 -29.69 1.18
CA LYS A 165 16.17 -29.25 2.57
C LYS A 165 15.25 -30.22 3.31
N MET A 166 14.20 -30.72 2.65
CA MET A 166 13.23 -31.65 3.23
C MET A 166 13.82 -33.04 3.51
N GLU A 167 14.75 -33.50 2.66
CA GLU A 167 15.54 -34.71 2.92
C GLU A 167 16.43 -34.58 4.15
N LYS A 168 17.02 -33.39 4.36
CA LYS A 168 17.85 -33.05 5.53
C LYS A 168 17.04 -32.83 6.82
N GLY A 169 15.72 -33.02 6.78
CA GLY A 169 14.86 -32.99 7.97
C GLY A 169 14.05 -31.72 8.16
N VAL A 170 14.17 -30.72 7.27
CA VAL A 170 13.24 -29.58 7.26
C VAL A 170 11.82 -30.10 7.03
N GLN A 171 10.85 -29.63 7.81
CA GLN A 171 9.46 -30.10 7.73
C GLN A 171 8.54 -29.15 6.97
N ARG A 172 8.92 -27.87 6.89
CA ARG A 172 8.14 -26.81 6.24
C ARG A 172 9.02 -25.92 5.39
N TYR A 173 8.47 -25.42 4.30
CA TYR A 173 9.06 -24.34 3.51
C TYR A 173 8.00 -23.29 3.23
N LEU A 174 8.33 -22.03 3.42
CA LEU A 174 7.38 -20.93 3.25
C LEU A 174 7.85 -19.98 2.15
N ILE A 175 6.97 -19.72 1.20
CA ILE A 175 7.16 -18.77 0.11
C ILE A 175 6.11 -17.69 0.22
N VAL A 176 6.52 -16.42 0.20
CA VAL A 176 5.59 -15.29 0.07
C VAL A 176 5.69 -14.73 -1.34
N ARG A 177 4.58 -14.68 -2.06
CA ARG A 177 4.52 -14.23 -3.46
C ARG A 177 3.65 -13.00 -3.56
N ASN A 178 4.16 -11.93 -4.17
CA ASN A 178 3.33 -10.80 -4.57
C ASN A 178 2.42 -11.19 -5.76
N GLU A 179 1.15 -10.79 -5.75
CA GLU A 179 0.14 -11.12 -6.78
C GLU A 179 0.62 -10.83 -8.21
N CYS A 180 1.35 -9.72 -8.39
CA CYS A 180 1.89 -9.22 -9.65
C CYS A 180 3.39 -9.52 -9.85
N ALA A 181 4.00 -10.40 -9.04
CA ALA A 181 5.42 -10.74 -9.16
C ALA A 181 5.80 -11.13 -10.60
N ASN A 182 4.93 -11.90 -11.25
CA ASN A 182 4.99 -12.17 -12.69
C ASN A 182 3.57 -12.36 -13.25
N LYS A 183 3.32 -11.84 -14.45
CA LYS A 183 2.01 -11.93 -15.14
C LYS A 183 1.61 -13.37 -15.48
N ASN A 184 2.58 -14.19 -15.90
CA ASN A 184 2.34 -15.55 -16.40
C ASN A 184 2.57 -16.60 -15.30
N PHE A 185 3.47 -16.34 -14.36
CA PHE A 185 3.75 -17.26 -13.25
C PHE A 185 2.83 -16.95 -12.07
N THR A 186 1.57 -17.31 -12.23
CA THR A 186 0.52 -17.17 -11.21
C THR A 186 0.78 -18.11 -10.03
N THR A 187 0.12 -17.87 -8.90
CA THR A 187 0.20 -18.76 -7.73
C THR A 187 -0.19 -20.20 -8.06
N ASP A 188 -1.23 -20.39 -8.88
CA ASP A 188 -1.65 -21.71 -9.36
C ASP A 188 -0.59 -22.36 -10.26
N PHE A 189 0.03 -21.60 -11.17
CA PHE A 189 1.10 -22.10 -12.03
C PHE A 189 2.29 -22.58 -11.18
N VAL A 190 2.75 -21.77 -10.23
CA VAL A 190 3.87 -22.14 -9.34
C VAL A 190 3.50 -23.37 -8.52
N GLN A 191 2.27 -23.47 -8.01
CA GLN A 191 1.80 -24.64 -7.28
C GLN A 191 1.83 -25.92 -8.14
N GLN A 192 1.33 -25.85 -9.38
CA GLN A 192 1.30 -26.98 -10.30
C GLN A 192 2.72 -27.44 -10.65
N LEU A 193 3.61 -26.50 -10.98
CA LEU A 193 5.01 -26.79 -11.26
C LEU A 193 5.70 -27.45 -10.06
N PHE A 194 5.50 -26.91 -8.85
CA PHE A 194 6.04 -27.50 -7.62
C PHE A 194 5.51 -28.90 -7.35
N LYS A 195 4.24 -29.17 -7.68
CA LYS A 195 3.62 -30.48 -7.50
C LYS A 195 4.19 -31.51 -8.47
N GLU A 196 4.42 -31.12 -9.72
CA GLU A 196 4.96 -31.99 -10.76
C GLU A 196 6.46 -32.25 -10.54
N GLU A 197 7.27 -31.19 -10.46
CA GLU A 197 8.72 -31.28 -10.32
C GLU A 197 9.16 -31.71 -8.92
N GLY A 198 8.33 -31.49 -7.91
CA GLY A 198 8.58 -31.95 -6.55
C GLY A 198 8.54 -33.48 -6.40
N LYS A 199 7.96 -34.21 -7.37
CA LYS A 199 7.97 -35.70 -7.46
C LYS A 199 7.66 -36.42 -6.14
N GLY A 200 6.74 -35.86 -5.36
CA GLY A 200 6.33 -36.42 -4.06
C GLY A 200 7.30 -36.17 -2.89
N ALA A 201 8.41 -35.45 -3.09
CA ALA A 201 9.31 -35.05 -2.01
C ALA A 201 8.63 -34.17 -0.96
N PHE A 202 7.65 -33.36 -1.39
CA PHE A 202 6.83 -32.52 -0.54
C PHE A 202 5.44 -32.31 -1.16
N SER A 203 4.51 -31.78 -0.36
CA SER A 203 3.20 -31.33 -0.83
C SER A 203 3.07 -29.82 -0.79
N THR A 204 2.45 -29.23 -1.81
CA THR A 204 2.29 -27.77 -1.94
C THR A 204 0.88 -27.33 -1.61
N ARG A 205 0.75 -26.22 -0.87
CA ARG A 205 -0.51 -25.55 -0.55
C ARG A 205 -0.41 -24.07 -0.86
N ILE A 206 -1.48 -23.51 -1.41
CA ILE A 206 -1.59 -22.08 -1.69
C ILE A 206 -2.52 -21.44 -0.66
N ASN A 207 -2.22 -20.22 -0.26
CA ASN A 207 -3.11 -19.37 0.52
C ASN A 207 -3.10 -17.98 -0.09
N VAL A 208 -4.22 -17.59 -0.70
CA VAL A 208 -4.42 -16.24 -1.21
C VAL A 208 -5.05 -15.42 -0.10
N LEU A 209 -4.32 -14.45 0.46
CA LEU A 209 -4.82 -13.67 1.60
C LEU A 209 -5.95 -12.72 1.19
N GLY A 210 -5.94 -12.27 -0.07
CA GLY A 210 -6.96 -11.38 -0.62
C GLY A 210 -7.07 -10.08 0.18
N HIS A 211 -8.28 -9.63 0.48
CA HIS A 211 -8.52 -8.36 1.18
C HIS A 211 -8.29 -8.44 2.70
N ALA A 212 -8.12 -9.64 3.27
CA ALA A 212 -7.94 -9.81 4.71
C ALA A 212 -6.70 -9.04 5.22
N GLN A 213 -5.66 -8.93 4.40
CA GLN A 213 -4.45 -8.18 4.72
C GLN A 213 -4.64 -6.65 4.82
N GLN A 214 -5.82 -6.09 4.52
CA GLN A 214 -6.10 -4.68 4.85
C GLN A 214 -6.24 -4.47 6.37
N GLY A 215 -6.38 -5.56 7.12
CA GLY A 215 -6.61 -5.54 8.55
C GLY A 215 -8.05 -5.18 8.91
N GLY A 216 -8.27 -5.04 10.22
CA GLY A 216 -9.51 -4.50 10.78
C GLY A 216 -9.23 -3.13 11.36
N SER A 217 -8.88 -3.11 12.64
CA SER A 217 -8.48 -1.88 13.32
C SER A 217 -7.00 -1.56 13.04
N PRO A 218 -6.65 -0.30 12.72
CA PRO A 218 -5.27 0.08 12.44
C PRO A 218 -4.36 -0.18 13.65
N THR A 219 -3.08 -0.44 13.40
CA THR A 219 -2.09 -0.63 14.47
C THR A 219 -1.84 0.68 15.23
N PRO A 220 -1.34 0.62 16.48
CA PRO A 220 -0.96 1.83 17.21
C PRO A 220 0.04 2.70 16.43
N PHE A 221 0.92 2.09 15.63
CA PHE A 221 1.84 2.83 14.78
C PHE A 221 1.10 3.67 13.73
N ASP A 222 0.22 3.05 12.94
CA ASP A 222 -0.55 3.76 11.91
C ASP A 222 -1.48 4.83 12.50
N ARG A 223 -2.10 4.59 13.67
CA ARG A 223 -2.95 5.59 14.35
C ARG A 223 -2.17 6.84 14.76
N ASN A 224 -1.02 6.63 15.40
CA ASN A 224 -0.17 7.72 15.85
C ASN A 224 0.47 8.45 14.67
N MET A 225 0.92 7.71 13.66
CA MET A 225 1.49 8.27 12.44
C MET A 225 0.45 9.10 11.68
N GLY A 226 -0.78 8.59 11.53
CA GLY A 226 -1.87 9.31 10.87
C GLY A 226 -2.17 10.65 11.54
N THR A 227 -2.18 10.68 12.87
CA THR A 227 -2.36 11.92 13.63
C THR A 227 -1.21 12.90 13.41
N LYS A 228 0.05 12.41 13.42
CA LYS A 228 1.24 13.25 13.20
C LYS A 228 1.28 13.83 11.79
N LEU A 229 1.04 13.01 10.77
CA LEU A 229 1.03 13.44 9.37
C LEU A 229 -0.11 14.44 9.13
N ALA A 230 -1.30 14.21 9.70
CA ALA A 230 -2.41 15.15 9.60
C ALA A 230 -2.08 16.52 10.22
N ALA A 231 -1.48 16.54 11.42
CA ALA A 231 -1.06 17.78 12.07
C ALA A 231 -0.02 18.54 11.23
N ARG A 232 1.01 17.85 10.71
CA ARG A 232 2.04 18.45 9.85
C ARG A 232 1.50 18.95 8.53
N ALA A 233 0.61 18.18 7.88
CA ALA A 233 -0.05 18.60 6.66
C ALA A 233 -0.88 19.87 6.89
N LEU A 234 -1.59 19.96 8.02
CA LEU A 234 -2.36 21.15 8.36
C LEU A 234 -1.47 22.37 8.64
N GLU A 235 -0.37 22.21 9.39
CA GLU A 235 0.61 23.27 9.62
C GLU A 235 1.18 23.80 8.29
N TYR A 236 1.54 22.90 7.37
CA TYR A 236 2.01 23.25 6.04
C TYR A 236 0.95 24.00 5.24
N LEU A 237 -0.27 23.46 5.13
CA LEU A 237 -1.36 24.09 4.38
C LEU A 237 -1.71 25.48 4.92
N LEU A 238 -1.76 25.65 6.25
CA LEU A 238 -2.01 26.95 6.88
C LEU A 238 -0.91 27.97 6.58
N THR A 239 0.34 27.53 6.51
CA THR A 239 1.48 28.38 6.12
C THR A 239 1.35 28.78 4.66
N GLN A 240 1.12 27.83 3.77
CA GLN A 240 0.94 28.10 2.33
C GLN A 240 -0.26 28.99 2.02
N ILE A 241 -1.36 28.86 2.75
CA ILE A 241 -2.52 29.77 2.63
C ILE A 241 -2.10 31.20 2.92
N LYS A 242 -1.34 31.43 4.01
CA LYS A 242 -0.89 32.78 4.39
C LYS A 242 0.08 33.35 3.36
N ASP A 243 1.06 32.56 2.93
CA ASP A 243 2.08 32.99 1.99
C ASP A 243 1.53 33.26 0.59
N SER A 244 0.46 32.55 0.21
CA SER A 244 -0.21 32.70 -1.09
C SER A 244 -1.42 33.64 -1.06
N MET A 245 -1.66 34.36 0.04
CA MET A 245 -2.81 35.25 0.17
C MET A 245 -2.52 36.60 -0.52
N VAL A 246 -3.34 36.95 -1.53
CA VAL A 246 -3.26 38.23 -2.23
C VAL A 246 -4.66 38.85 -2.23
N ASP A 247 -4.80 40.07 -1.70
CA ASP A 247 -6.08 40.81 -1.62
C ASP A 247 -7.23 40.01 -0.99
N GLY A 248 -6.92 39.16 -0.01
CA GLY A 248 -7.91 38.32 0.69
C GLY A 248 -8.33 37.05 -0.07
N VAL A 249 -7.67 36.75 -1.19
CA VAL A 249 -7.90 35.53 -1.99
C VAL A 249 -6.61 34.71 -2.03
N VAL A 250 -6.74 33.39 -1.81
CA VAL A 250 -5.61 32.46 -1.92
C VAL A 250 -5.29 32.23 -3.41
N CYS A 251 -4.04 32.48 -3.80
CA CYS A 251 -3.56 32.35 -5.18
C CYS A 251 -2.25 31.54 -5.24
N ALA A 252 -2.35 30.25 -4.90
CA ALA A 252 -1.23 29.32 -4.87
C ALA A 252 -0.99 28.70 -6.27
N LYS A 253 -0.33 29.45 -7.17
CA LYS A 253 -0.04 29.00 -8.54
C LYS A 253 1.22 28.14 -8.68
N SER A 254 2.23 28.36 -7.84
CA SER A 254 3.50 27.62 -7.89
C SER A 254 3.28 26.12 -7.74
N SER A 255 4.02 25.31 -8.51
CA SER A 255 4.00 23.85 -8.39
C SER A 255 4.39 23.37 -6.99
N GLU A 256 5.19 24.16 -6.27
CA GLU A 256 5.65 23.88 -4.89
C GLU A 256 4.52 23.87 -3.86
N THR A 257 3.32 24.38 -4.21
CA THR A 257 2.15 24.38 -3.32
C THR A 257 1.26 23.16 -3.52
N ALA A 258 1.61 22.27 -4.45
CA ALA A 258 0.97 20.97 -4.68
C ALA A 258 1.94 19.86 -4.30
N THR A 259 1.88 19.41 -3.06
CA THR A 259 2.93 18.58 -2.45
C THR A 259 2.43 17.23 -1.97
N LEU A 260 3.37 16.32 -1.78
CA LEU A 260 3.17 15.06 -1.07
C LEU A 260 3.93 15.14 0.26
N LEU A 261 3.23 14.92 1.36
CA LEU A 261 3.85 14.85 2.68
C LEU A 261 4.44 13.46 2.88
N GLY A 262 5.72 13.33 2.51
CA GLY A 262 6.46 12.09 2.61
C GLY A 262 7.26 11.97 3.90
N LEU A 263 7.45 10.74 4.38
CA LEU A 263 8.35 10.47 5.49
C LEU A 263 9.66 9.88 4.93
N THR A 264 10.78 10.53 5.19
CA THR A 264 12.12 10.03 4.85
C THR A 264 12.88 9.71 6.13
N ALA A 265 13.13 8.43 6.38
CA ALA A 265 13.68 7.92 7.65
C ALA A 265 12.86 8.34 8.90
N ARG A 266 13.28 9.41 9.59
CA ARG A 266 12.57 9.99 10.75
C ARG A 266 12.13 11.45 10.51
N SER A 267 12.43 12.01 9.34
CA SER A 267 11.96 13.33 8.95
C SER A 267 10.65 13.22 8.19
N VAL A 268 9.76 14.16 8.49
CA VAL A 268 8.63 14.52 7.63
C VAL A 268 9.09 15.69 6.75
#